data_AF-A0AAN7TL71-F1
#
_entry.id   AF-A0AAN7TL71-F1
#
_cell.length_a   1.000
_cell.length_b   1.000
_cell.length_c   1.000
_cell.angle_alpha   90.00
_cell.angle_beta   90.00
_cell.angle_gamma   90.00
#
_symmetry.space_group_name_H-M   'P 1'
#
loop_
_entity.id
_entity.type
_entity.pdbx_description
1 polymer ?
#
loop_
_entity_poly.entity_id
_entity_poly.type
_entity_poly.pdbx_seq_one_letter_code
_entity_poly.pdbx_strand_id
1 'polypeptide(L)'
;MTPPFHRLLAFYSNRSEHPNTQTIRLVDSLRGNLALGLDFPVALAIALGRHLWLRNTGTFSLAIHVPSVSTTKTLLDGIPIDEKKSYTRAEIVTAARPNGAVGQLDAFGLWALASDVQTGLMQGEDIVSFQKGTLLQTLERRRRDNREQVLPFWRGGPISVVGHSWAVQKVFGVDVYRTDLKDD
;
A
#
# COMPACT_ATOMS: atom_id res chain seq x y z
N MET A 1 3.72 -18.24 13.22
CA MET A 1 4.19 -16.98 12.62
C MET A 1 3.11 -16.43 11.69
N THR A 2 2.78 -15.14 11.75
CA THR A 2 1.77 -14.53 10.85
C THR A 2 2.28 -14.50 9.40
N PRO A 3 1.53 -15.00 8.41
CA PRO A 3 1.93 -14.99 7.00
C PRO A 3 2.19 -13.58 6.46
N PRO A 4 3.12 -13.38 5.51
CA PRO A 4 3.43 -12.06 4.98
C PRO A 4 2.22 -11.32 4.41
N PHE A 5 1.37 -12.00 3.64
CA PHE A 5 0.17 -11.38 3.09
C PHE A 5 -0.79 -10.89 4.18
N HIS A 6 -0.92 -11.65 5.27
CA HIS A 6 -1.75 -11.26 6.41
C HIS A 6 -1.18 -10.05 7.15
N ARG A 7 0.15 -9.86 7.16
CA ARG A 7 0.77 -8.65 7.72
C ARG A 7 0.47 -7.41 6.88
N LEU A 8 0.47 -7.54 5.55
CA LEU A 8 0.02 -6.46 4.65
C LEU A 8 -1.45 -6.12 4.89
N LEU A 9 -2.29 -7.13 5.13
CA LEU A 9 -3.70 -6.91 5.49
C LEU A 9 -3.87 -6.27 6.87
N ALA A 10 -3.04 -6.66 7.85
CA ALA A 10 -3.06 -6.10 9.20
C ALA A 10 -2.76 -4.60 9.23
N PHE A 11 -1.99 -4.07 8.28
CA PHE A 11 -1.80 -2.63 8.11
C PHE A 11 -3.13 -1.87 7.93
N TYR A 12 -4.11 -2.49 7.26
CA TYR A 12 -5.43 -1.88 7.06
C TYR A 12 -6.34 -2.09 8.26
N SER A 13 -6.42 -3.31 8.81
CA SER A 13 -7.32 -3.59 9.93
C SER A 13 -6.94 -2.85 11.22
N ASN A 14 -5.63 -2.60 11.43
CA ASN A 14 -5.15 -1.82 12.58
C ASN A 14 -5.52 -0.33 12.52
N ARG A 15 -6.13 0.15 11.42
CA ARG A 15 -6.64 1.52 11.30
C ARG A 15 -8.14 1.66 11.58
N SER A 16 -8.79 0.59 12.01
CA SER A 16 -10.17 0.68 12.42
C SER A 16 -10.29 1.47 13.74
N GLU A 17 -11.27 2.37 13.82
CA GLU A 17 -11.63 3.08 15.06
C GLU A 17 -12.16 2.14 16.14
N HIS A 18 -12.57 0.93 15.74
CA HIS A 18 -13.00 -0.11 16.65
C HIS A 18 -11.89 -1.17 16.78
N PRO A 19 -11.70 -1.79 17.96
CA PRO A 19 -10.58 -2.71 18.24
C PRO A 19 -10.61 -4.04 17.46
N ASN A 20 -11.44 -4.17 16.41
CA ASN A 20 -11.51 -5.36 15.59
C ASN A 20 -10.39 -5.37 14.54
N THR A 21 -9.20 -5.82 14.97
CA THR A 21 -8.01 -5.98 14.11
C THR A 21 -8.09 -7.17 13.16
N GLN A 22 -9.16 -7.96 13.22
CA GLN A 22 -9.34 -9.16 12.40
C GLN A 22 -10.18 -8.91 11.15
N THR A 23 -10.83 -7.75 11.04
CA THR A 23 -11.72 -7.44 9.94
C THR A 23 -11.31 -6.11 9.30
N ILE A 24 -11.20 -6.09 7.98
CA ILE A 24 -10.96 -4.88 7.21
C ILE A 24 -12.31 -4.45 6.62
N ARG A 25 -12.83 -3.31 7.07
CA ARG A 25 -13.95 -2.63 6.42
C ARG A 25 -13.44 -1.81 5.25
N LEU A 26 -14.32 -1.49 4.30
CA LEU A 26 -13.94 -0.66 3.15
C LEU A 26 -13.33 0.69 3.57
N VAL A 27 -13.86 1.29 4.64
CA VAL A 27 -13.32 2.55 5.20
C VAL A 27 -11.92 2.36 5.78
N ASP A 28 -11.64 1.27 6.50
CA ASP A 28 -10.30 0.97 7.04
C ASP A 28 -9.27 0.79 5.90
N SER A 29 -9.70 0.09 4.86
CA SER A 29 -8.98 -0.13 3.60
C SER A 29 -8.62 1.19 2.91
N LEU A 30 -9.60 2.10 2.82
CA LEU A 30 -9.45 3.42 2.24
C LEU A 30 -8.52 4.29 3.09
N ARG A 31 -8.70 4.31 4.42
CA ARG A 31 -7.81 5.02 5.36
C ARG A 31 -6.36 4.58 5.22
N GLY A 32 -6.12 3.28 5.10
CA GLY A 32 -4.76 2.77 4.87
C GLY A 32 -4.17 3.19 3.54
N ASN A 33 -4.96 3.18 2.46
CA ASN A 33 -4.50 3.65 1.14
C ASN A 33 -4.22 5.17 1.15
N LEU A 34 -5.07 5.97 1.80
CA LEU A 34 -4.87 7.41 1.97
C LEU A 34 -3.65 7.73 2.85
N ALA A 35 -3.39 6.94 3.90
CA ALA A 35 -2.19 7.08 4.72
C ALA A 35 -0.88 6.80 3.94
N LEU A 36 -0.97 6.03 2.86
CA LEU A 36 0.12 5.85 1.90
C LEU A 36 0.25 7.06 0.95
N GLY A 37 -0.59 8.10 1.06
CA GLY A 37 -0.53 9.28 0.19
C GLY A 37 -1.08 9.06 -1.21
N LEU A 38 -1.97 8.07 -1.37
CA LEU A 38 -2.75 7.91 -2.59
C LEU A 38 -3.91 8.90 -2.62
N ASP A 39 -4.24 9.42 -3.80
CA ASP A 39 -5.44 10.21 -4.00
C ASP A 39 -6.71 9.39 -3.75
N PHE A 40 -7.82 10.08 -3.50
CA PHE A 40 -9.08 9.42 -3.14
C PHE A 40 -9.60 8.47 -4.24
N PRO A 41 -9.69 8.87 -5.53
CA PRO A 41 -10.10 7.96 -6.61
C PRO A 41 -9.28 6.66 -6.66
N VAL A 42 -7.95 6.75 -6.61
CA VAL A 42 -7.07 5.59 -6.67
C VAL A 42 -7.18 4.75 -5.40
N ALA A 43 -7.20 5.40 -4.23
CA ALA A 43 -7.38 4.73 -2.95
C ALA A 43 -8.70 3.96 -2.88
N LEU A 44 -9.79 4.53 -3.41
CA LEU A 44 -11.10 3.88 -3.49
C LEU A 44 -11.09 2.70 -4.46
N ALA A 45 -10.53 2.87 -5.65
CA ALA A 45 -10.43 1.81 -6.65
C ALA A 45 -9.66 0.59 -6.11
N ILE A 46 -8.52 0.83 -5.46
CA ILE A 46 -7.71 -0.24 -4.84
C ILE A 46 -8.47 -0.90 -3.68
N ALA A 47 -9.14 -0.10 -2.84
CA ALA A 47 -9.93 -0.63 -1.74
C ALA A 47 -11.08 -1.52 -2.26
N LEU A 48 -11.83 -1.08 -3.26
CA LEU A 48 -12.89 -1.88 -3.88
C LEU A 48 -12.33 -3.16 -4.51
N GLY A 49 -11.25 -3.07 -5.30
CA GLY A 49 -10.61 -4.24 -5.91
C GLY A 49 -10.20 -5.29 -4.88
N ARG A 50 -9.55 -4.87 -3.79
CA ARG A 50 -9.17 -5.76 -2.67
C ARG A 50 -10.38 -6.45 -2.05
N HIS A 51 -11.47 -5.72 -1.83
CA HIS A 51 -12.68 -6.24 -1.18
C HIS A 51 -13.51 -7.14 -2.08
N LEU A 52 -13.47 -6.92 -3.39
CA LEU A 52 -14.08 -7.82 -4.37
C LEU A 52 -13.27 -9.10 -4.52
N TRP A 53 -11.94 -9.00 -4.53
CA TRP A 53 -11.04 -10.16 -4.68
C TRP A 53 -10.98 -11.04 -3.42
N LEU A 54 -10.84 -10.45 -2.23
CA LEU A 54 -10.66 -11.16 -0.95
C LEU A 54 -11.97 -11.36 -0.17
N ARG A 55 -13.11 -11.24 -0.86
CA ARG A 55 -14.42 -11.30 -0.23
C ARG A 55 -14.65 -12.64 0.46
N ASN A 56 -14.88 -12.64 1.78
CA ASN A 56 -15.05 -13.88 2.54
C ASN A 56 -16.08 -13.84 3.68
N THR A 57 -16.79 -12.72 3.90
CA THR A 57 -17.76 -12.58 5.02
C THR A 57 -19.23 -12.60 4.59
N GLY A 58 -19.54 -12.75 3.29
CA GLY A 58 -20.91 -12.91 2.77
C GLY A 58 -21.20 -12.15 1.45
N THR A 59 -22.31 -12.48 0.77
CA THR A 59 -22.70 -11.99 -0.58
C THR A 59 -23.18 -10.54 -0.66
N PHE A 60 -23.40 -9.86 0.47
CA PHE A 60 -23.69 -8.41 0.52
C PHE A 60 -22.71 -7.61 1.39
N SER A 61 -21.74 -8.28 2.01
CA SER A 61 -20.70 -7.64 2.80
C SER A 61 -19.48 -7.31 1.94
N LEU A 62 -18.95 -6.10 2.09
CA LEU A 62 -17.61 -5.68 1.64
C LEU A 62 -16.66 -5.66 2.85
N ALA A 63 -16.75 -6.63 3.75
CA ALA A 63 -15.76 -6.81 4.81
C ALA A 63 -14.85 -7.99 4.49
N ILE A 64 -13.57 -7.87 4.81
CA ILE A 64 -12.60 -8.94 4.69
C ILE A 64 -12.25 -9.41 6.09
N HIS A 65 -12.51 -10.68 6.39
CA HIS A 65 -12.04 -11.30 7.62
C HIS A 65 -10.64 -11.88 7.39
N VAL A 66 -9.62 -11.22 7.93
CA VAL A 66 -8.21 -11.53 7.66
C VAL A 66 -7.84 -12.99 7.97
N PRO A 67 -8.26 -13.61 9.09
CA PRO A 67 -7.92 -15.00 9.41
C PRO A 67 -8.45 -16.04 8.42
N SER A 68 -9.52 -15.73 7.68
CA SER A 68 -10.13 -16.64 6.70
C SER A 68 -9.61 -16.42 5.27
N VAL A 69 -8.58 -15.60 5.07
CA VAL A 69 -7.95 -15.41 3.76
C VAL A 69 -7.01 -16.57 3.48
N SER A 70 -7.29 -17.34 2.41
CA SER A 70 -6.46 -18.50 2.02
C SER A 70 -5.07 -18.11 1.50
N THR A 71 -4.92 -16.88 0.99
CA THR A 71 -3.65 -16.35 0.48
C THR A 71 -2.69 -16.02 1.62
N THR A 72 -1.57 -16.75 1.68
CA THR A 72 -0.53 -16.57 2.71
C THR A 72 0.71 -15.85 2.20
N LYS A 73 1.02 -16.06 0.91
CA LYS A 73 2.18 -15.51 0.21
C LYS A 73 1.82 -14.22 -0.53
N THR A 74 2.78 -13.32 -0.66
CA THR A 74 2.66 -12.18 -1.59
C THR A 74 2.85 -12.66 -3.03
N LEU A 75 2.37 -11.91 -4.01
CA LEU A 75 2.51 -12.31 -5.42
C LEU A 75 3.96 -12.15 -5.94
N LEU A 76 4.85 -11.60 -5.13
CA LEU A 76 6.29 -11.53 -5.37
C LEU A 76 7.09 -12.51 -4.50
N ASP A 77 6.43 -13.37 -3.74
CA ASP A 77 7.10 -14.43 -2.98
C ASP A 77 7.92 -15.34 -3.90
N GLY A 78 9.09 -15.77 -3.43
CA GLY A 78 9.98 -16.66 -4.17
C GLY A 78 10.79 -16.02 -5.31
N ILE A 79 10.63 -14.72 -5.59
CA ILE A 79 11.49 -14.01 -6.54
C ILE A 79 12.83 -13.70 -5.85
N PRO A 80 13.97 -14.13 -6.41
CA PRO A 80 15.28 -13.83 -5.84
C PRO A 80 15.62 -12.34 -6.07
N ILE A 81 15.74 -11.60 -4.98
CA ILE A 81 16.05 -10.16 -4.98
C ILE A 81 17.25 -9.92 -4.08
N ASP A 82 18.25 -9.23 -4.60
CA ASP A 82 19.32 -8.63 -3.80
C ASP A 82 18.81 -7.34 -3.12
N GLU A 83 18.80 -7.33 -1.78
CA GLU A 83 18.37 -6.19 -0.96
C GLU A 83 19.18 -4.91 -1.23
N LYS A 84 20.46 -5.05 -1.60
CA LYS A 84 21.39 -3.91 -1.79
C LYS A 84 21.33 -3.28 -3.18
N LYS A 85 20.63 -3.93 -4.12
CA LYS A 85 20.53 -3.46 -5.51
C LYS A 85 19.28 -2.59 -5.69
N SER A 86 19.37 -1.59 -6.57
CA SER A 86 18.21 -0.88 -7.08
C SER A 86 17.76 -1.46 -8.42
N TYR A 87 16.45 -1.54 -8.62
CA TYR A 87 15.83 -2.16 -9.79
C TYR A 87 14.97 -1.15 -10.55
N THR A 88 15.06 -1.23 -11.87
CA THR A 88 14.13 -0.55 -12.77
C THR A 88 12.78 -1.25 -12.78
N ARG A 89 11.75 -0.54 -13.24
CA ARG A 89 10.42 -1.13 -13.51
C ARG A 89 10.50 -2.42 -14.33
N ALA A 90 11.29 -2.39 -15.41
CA ALA A 90 11.38 -3.51 -16.34
C ALA A 90 12.04 -4.73 -15.70
N GLU A 91 13.08 -4.53 -14.89
CA GLU A 91 13.74 -5.63 -14.17
C GLU A 91 12.79 -6.33 -13.20
N ILE A 92 12.01 -5.58 -12.42
CA ILE A 92 11.09 -6.18 -11.42
C ILE A 92 9.93 -6.90 -12.11
N VAL A 93 9.33 -6.28 -13.13
CA VAL A 93 8.24 -6.91 -13.90
C VAL A 93 8.72 -8.16 -14.63
N THR A 94 9.98 -8.17 -15.09
CA THR A 94 10.59 -9.35 -15.70
C THR A 94 10.89 -10.42 -14.66
N ALA A 95 11.40 -10.03 -13.49
CA ALA A 95 11.67 -10.94 -12.38
C ALA A 95 10.38 -11.62 -11.86
N ALA A 96 9.23 -10.95 -11.96
CA ALA A 96 7.92 -11.50 -11.58
C ALA A 96 7.25 -12.38 -12.65
N ARG A 97 7.86 -12.55 -13.82
CA ARG A 97 7.32 -13.39 -14.90
C ARG A 97 7.00 -14.84 -14.49
N PRO A 98 7.80 -15.52 -13.63
CA PRO A 98 7.45 -16.86 -13.14
C PRO A 98 6.12 -16.92 -12.37
N ASN A 99 5.69 -15.81 -11.78
CA ASN A 99 4.44 -15.69 -11.03
C ASN A 99 3.23 -15.31 -11.93
N GLY A 100 3.43 -15.35 -13.25
CA GLY A 100 2.41 -15.09 -14.26
C GLY A 100 1.99 -13.61 -14.36
N ALA A 101 0.97 -13.35 -15.17
CA ALA A 101 0.49 -11.99 -15.45
C ALA A 101 0.07 -11.22 -14.18
N VAL A 102 -0.50 -11.95 -13.20
CA VAL A 102 -0.91 -11.37 -11.91
C VAL A 102 0.31 -10.94 -11.08
N GLY A 103 1.38 -11.73 -11.06
CA GLY A 103 2.65 -11.35 -10.42
C GLY A 103 3.31 -10.16 -11.10
N GLN A 104 3.25 -10.08 -12.43
CA GLN A 104 3.77 -8.92 -13.18
C GLN A 104 2.97 -7.65 -12.90
N LEU A 105 1.65 -7.75 -12.78
CA LEU A 105 0.79 -6.63 -12.41
C LEU A 105 1.05 -6.17 -10.98
N ASP A 106 1.26 -7.09 -10.03
CA ASP A 106 1.63 -6.76 -8.64
C ASP A 106 3.02 -6.13 -8.57
N ALA A 107 4.00 -6.62 -9.35
CA ALA A 107 5.32 -6.00 -9.49
C ALA A 107 5.23 -4.57 -10.02
N PHE A 108 4.39 -4.33 -11.02
CA PHE A 108 4.15 -2.99 -11.55
C PHE A 108 3.47 -2.08 -10.53
N GLY A 109 2.44 -2.57 -9.84
CA GLY A 109 1.75 -1.83 -8.78
C GLY A 109 2.68 -1.49 -7.62
N LEU A 110 3.54 -2.44 -7.23
CA LEU A 110 4.57 -2.23 -6.23
C LEU A 110 5.60 -1.20 -6.67
N TRP A 111 6.05 -1.23 -7.92
CA TRP A 111 6.93 -0.19 -8.47
C TRP A 111 6.24 1.18 -8.45
N ALA A 112 4.99 1.26 -8.92
CA ALA A 112 4.24 2.52 -8.96
C ALA A 112 4.06 3.12 -7.57
N LEU A 113 3.88 2.26 -6.57
CA LEU A 113 3.78 2.66 -5.17
C LEU A 113 5.17 3.01 -4.61
N ALA A 114 6.10 2.06 -4.56
CA ALA A 114 7.27 2.13 -3.69
C ALA A 114 8.55 2.67 -4.35
N SER A 115 8.60 2.78 -5.67
CA SER A 115 9.79 3.31 -6.33
C SER A 115 10.03 4.77 -5.94
N ASP A 116 11.31 5.10 -5.81
CA ASP A 116 11.75 6.46 -5.56
C ASP A 116 11.18 7.40 -6.63
N VAL A 117 10.63 8.52 -6.19
CA VAL A 117 9.87 9.42 -7.07
C VAL A 117 10.79 10.16 -8.03
N GLN A 118 12.03 10.46 -7.62
CA GLN A 118 12.98 11.23 -8.41
C GLN A 118 13.69 10.35 -9.45
N THR A 119 14.15 9.19 -9.02
CA THR A 119 14.96 8.27 -9.84
C THR A 119 14.12 7.24 -10.58
N GLY A 120 12.91 6.95 -10.11
CA GLY A 120 12.07 5.87 -10.64
C GLY A 120 12.60 4.46 -10.37
N LEU A 121 13.65 4.35 -9.56
CA LEU A 121 14.26 3.08 -9.16
C LEU A 121 13.61 2.57 -7.87
N MET A 122 13.49 1.26 -7.77
CA MET A 122 12.96 0.61 -6.57
C MET A 122 14.10 -0.08 -5.83
N GLN A 123 14.23 0.16 -4.53
CA GLN A 123 15.26 -0.49 -3.73
C GLN A 123 14.89 -1.97 -3.49
N GLY A 124 15.88 -2.85 -3.55
CA GLY A 124 15.73 -4.27 -3.25
C GLY A 124 15.15 -4.50 -1.85
N GLU A 125 15.58 -3.69 -0.87
CA GLU A 125 15.02 -3.67 0.48
C GLU A 125 13.50 -3.47 0.51
N ASP A 126 12.94 -2.62 -0.36
CA ASP A 126 11.49 -2.39 -0.42
C ASP A 126 10.76 -3.61 -0.98
N ILE A 127 11.34 -4.28 -1.98
CA ILE A 127 10.77 -5.52 -2.55
C ILE A 127 10.80 -6.63 -1.51
N VAL A 128 11.91 -6.79 -0.80
CA VAL A 128 12.02 -7.80 0.25
C VAL A 128 11.13 -7.47 1.45
N SER A 129 11.00 -6.20 1.81
CA SER A 129 10.03 -5.76 2.82
C SER A 129 8.58 -6.03 2.39
N PHE A 130 8.28 -5.95 1.10
CA PHE A 130 6.98 -6.37 0.57
C PHE A 130 6.79 -7.87 0.70
N GLN A 131 7.79 -8.67 0.30
CA GLN A 131 7.78 -10.14 0.47
C GLN A 131 7.60 -10.56 1.93
N LYS A 132 8.16 -9.79 2.89
CA LYS A 132 8.02 -10.00 4.35
C LYS A 132 6.74 -9.41 4.95
N GLY A 133 6.01 -8.59 4.18
CA GLY A 133 4.76 -7.95 4.59
C GLY A 133 4.91 -6.72 5.49
N THR A 134 6.08 -6.07 5.50
CA THR A 134 6.41 -4.92 6.36
C THR A 134 6.47 -3.58 5.61
N LEU A 135 6.48 -3.61 4.27
CA LEU A 135 6.70 -2.42 3.44
C LEU A 135 5.75 -1.25 3.73
N LEU A 136 4.46 -1.49 3.92
CA LEU A 136 3.46 -0.42 3.97
C LEU A 136 3.69 0.55 5.15
N GLN A 137 4.16 0.03 6.29
CA GLN A 137 4.52 0.86 7.45
C GLN A 137 5.75 1.73 7.16
N THR A 138 6.74 1.16 6.47
CA THR A 138 7.95 1.89 6.06
C THR A 138 7.61 2.99 5.06
N LEU A 139 6.75 2.71 4.08
CA LEU A 139 6.33 3.69 3.06
C LEU A 139 5.50 4.83 3.66
N GLU A 140 4.55 4.51 4.53
CA GLU A 140 3.79 5.54 5.25
C GLU A 140 4.74 6.51 5.97
N ARG A 141 5.69 5.98 6.73
CA ARG A 141 6.67 6.81 7.45
C ARG A 141 7.54 7.62 6.48
N ARG A 142 8.06 6.99 5.43
CA ARG A 142 8.88 7.63 4.41
C ARG A 142 8.18 8.82 3.78
N ARG A 143 6.90 8.68 3.42
CA ARG A 143 6.13 9.77 2.78
C ARG A 143 5.65 10.83 3.76
N ARG A 144 5.31 10.43 4.98
CA ARG A 144 4.94 11.36 6.05
C ARG A 144 6.09 12.31 6.38
N ASP A 145 7.30 11.76 6.46
CA ASP A 145 8.50 12.49 6.91
C ASP A 145 9.29 13.14 5.75
N ASN A 146 9.12 12.68 4.50
CA ASN A 146 9.81 13.24 3.33
C ASN A 146 8.83 13.63 2.21
N ARG A 147 8.68 14.94 1.98
CA ARG A 147 7.81 15.50 0.93
C ARG A 147 8.27 15.17 -0.50
N GLU A 148 9.55 14.92 -0.72
CA GLU A 148 10.06 14.55 -2.04
C GLU A 148 9.63 13.14 -2.47
N GLN A 149 9.16 12.34 -1.51
CA GLN A 149 8.67 10.98 -1.73
C GLN A 149 7.14 10.93 -1.88
N VAL A 150 6.48 12.09 -1.91
CA VAL A 150 5.06 12.18 -2.25
C VAL A 150 4.85 11.73 -3.68
N LEU A 151 3.86 10.85 -3.89
CA LEU A 151 3.59 10.32 -5.22
C LEU A 151 3.15 11.45 -6.17
N PRO A 152 3.66 11.46 -7.41
CA PRO A 152 3.11 12.32 -8.44
C PRO A 152 1.72 11.82 -8.87
N PHE A 153 0.90 12.71 -9.41
CA PHE A 153 -0.49 12.41 -9.80
C PHE A 153 -0.63 11.17 -10.71
N TRP A 154 0.27 10.99 -11.68
CA TRP A 154 0.23 9.84 -12.59
C TRP A 154 0.56 8.49 -11.92
N ARG A 155 1.13 8.49 -10.69
CA ARG A 155 1.29 7.32 -9.83
C ARG A 155 0.19 7.22 -8.76
N GLY A 156 -0.85 8.03 -8.88
CA GLY A 156 -1.99 8.08 -7.96
C GLY A 156 -1.76 8.92 -6.71
N GLY A 157 -0.84 9.87 -6.74
CA GLY A 157 -0.70 10.87 -5.68
C GLY A 157 -1.58 12.11 -5.88
N PRO A 158 -1.64 13.03 -4.91
CA PRO A 158 -2.53 14.17 -4.98
C PRO A 158 -2.05 15.26 -5.95
N ILE A 159 -3.01 15.99 -6.54
CA ILE A 159 -2.73 17.22 -7.31
C ILE A 159 -2.19 18.33 -6.39
N SER A 160 -2.77 18.44 -5.19
CA SER A 160 -2.35 19.40 -4.15
C SER A 160 -2.13 18.67 -2.84
N VAL A 161 -0.88 18.64 -2.38
CA VAL A 161 -0.46 17.99 -1.12
C VAL A 161 -1.19 18.60 0.08
N VAL A 162 -1.28 19.93 0.14
CA VAL A 162 -1.91 20.65 1.25
C VAL A 162 -3.43 20.41 1.26
N GLY A 163 -4.10 20.57 0.12
CA GLY A 163 -5.54 20.36 0.03
C GLY A 163 -5.93 18.90 0.29
N HIS A 164 -5.12 17.96 -0.20
CA HIS A 164 -5.32 16.53 0.05
C HIS A 164 -5.16 16.19 1.53
N SER A 165 -4.06 16.61 2.19
CA SER A 165 -3.87 16.39 3.63
C SER A 165 -5.04 16.92 4.45
N TRP A 166 -5.47 18.16 4.18
CA TRP A 166 -6.60 18.76 4.88
C TRP A 166 -7.89 17.96 4.68
N ALA A 167 -8.23 17.62 3.44
CA ALA A 167 -9.46 16.89 3.13
C ALA A 167 -9.46 15.48 3.73
N VAL A 168 -8.33 14.77 3.65
CA VAL A 168 -8.17 13.42 4.19
C VAL A 168 -8.24 13.42 5.71
N GLN A 169 -7.58 14.37 6.38
CA GLN A 169 -7.67 14.53 7.83
C GLN A 169 -9.12 14.86 8.24
N LYS A 170 -9.78 15.78 7.54
CA LYS A 170 -11.13 16.24 7.89
C LYS A 170 -12.20 15.18 7.72
N VAL A 171 -12.14 14.40 6.63
CA VAL A 171 -13.19 13.42 6.28
C VAL A 171 -12.89 12.03 6.85
N PHE A 172 -11.61 11.64 6.89
CA PHE A 172 -11.21 10.28 7.24
C PHE A 172 -10.40 10.17 8.53
N GLY A 173 -9.98 11.29 9.13
CA GLY A 173 -9.19 11.29 10.36
C GLY A 173 -7.77 10.78 10.18
N VAL A 174 -7.22 10.85 8.96
CA VAL A 174 -5.89 10.31 8.63
C VAL A 174 -4.91 11.45 8.37
N ASP A 175 -3.78 11.42 9.08
CA ASP A 175 -2.66 12.33 8.79
C ASP A 175 -1.74 11.68 7.74
N VAL A 176 -1.50 12.39 6.63
CA VAL A 176 -0.75 11.84 5.48
C VAL A 176 0.67 12.39 5.40
N TYR A 177 0.83 13.71 5.51
CA TYR A 177 2.11 14.42 5.40
C TYR A 177 2.31 15.29 6.64
N ARG A 178 3.55 15.40 7.16
CA ARG A 178 3.83 16.44 8.16
C ARG A 178 3.69 17.81 7.52
N THR A 179 2.76 18.60 8.04
CA THR A 179 2.76 20.05 7.89
C THR A 179 3.79 20.60 8.85
N ASP A 180 4.96 21.02 8.34
CA ASP A 180 5.88 21.90 9.06
C ASP A 180 5.27 23.32 9.13
N LEU A 181 4.01 23.44 9.55
CA LEU A 181 3.53 24.67 10.14
C LEU A 181 4.09 24.64 11.56
N LYS A 182 5.35 25.05 11.70
CA LYS A 182 5.75 25.72 12.93
C LYS A 182 4.87 26.96 13.01
N ASP A 183 4.04 27.00 14.03
CA ASP A 183 3.55 28.25 14.58
C ASP A 183 4.79 29.10 14.92
N ASP A 184 5.02 30.13 14.12
CA ASP A 184 5.81 31.32 14.51
C ASP A 184 4.82 32.40 15.00
#